data_AF-A0A917CNP1-F1
#
_entry.id   AF-A0A917CNP1-F1
#
_cell.length_a   1.000
_cell.length_b   1.000
_cell.length_c   1.000
_cell.angle_alpha   90.00
_cell.angle_beta   90.00
_cell.angle_gamma   90.00
#
_symmetry.space_group_name_H-M   'P 1'
#
loop_
_entity.id
_entity.type
_entity.pdbx_description
1 polymer ?
#
loop_
_entity_poly.entity_id
_entity_poly.type
_entity_poly.pdbx_seq_one_letter_code
_entity_poly.pdbx_strand_id
1 'polypeptide(L)'
;MKSNWLVNALVAAIGLLLIVAALQFIGWGRGVSEIQAEPFDENQIEQLVTAKDDLAAPDIKPEVIDRITQTPLFREDRQPFVAPLVVEEQTGQGPEVIEIKPLKAQVTSIIITGNSSYVMIQDQLTNERLTLKEGMPLDGEQGMWMVDRIDKRKVTFVAEGQEPVELELEVFSGALNKNTANQNRPQNNRNNKNNPTADNDETTLTPEQLRQKKAEEIRRKIAERRAEMRAKAAQGNEQ
;
A
#
# COMPACT_ATOMS: atom_id res chain seq x y z
N MET A 1 -37.11 31.06 54.61
CA MET A 1 -36.46 30.51 53.40
C MET A 1 -36.03 29.09 53.74
N LYS A 2 -36.67 28.06 53.18
CA LYS A 2 -36.30 26.66 53.44
C LYS A 2 -35.00 26.38 52.68
N SER A 3 -33.92 26.05 53.39
CA SER A 3 -32.71 25.58 52.75
C SER A 3 -33.00 24.26 52.05
N ASN A 4 -32.70 24.20 50.75
CA ASN A 4 -32.87 22.98 49.97
C ASN A 4 -31.71 22.03 50.32
N TRP A 5 -31.82 21.36 51.46
CA TRP A 5 -30.78 20.48 52.01
C TRP A 5 -30.31 19.42 51.00
N LEU A 6 -31.23 18.88 50.20
CA LEU A 6 -30.93 17.95 49.11
C LEU A 6 -30.00 18.57 48.04
N VAL A 7 -30.22 19.82 47.68
CA VAL A 7 -29.41 20.54 46.69
C VAL A 7 -28.02 20.81 47.25
N ASN A 8 -27.93 21.23 48.51
CA ASN A 8 -26.63 21.45 49.16
C ASN A 8 -25.83 20.14 49.30
N ALA A 9 -26.50 19.03 49.62
CA ALA A 9 -25.87 17.71 49.67
C ALA A 9 -25.38 17.25 48.29
N LEU A 10 -26.18 17.49 47.24
CA LEU A 10 -25.79 17.15 45.87
C LEU A 10 -24.60 17.97 45.37
N VAL A 11 -24.59 19.28 45.65
CA VAL A 11 -23.45 20.16 45.30
C VAL A 11 -22.17 19.75 46.02
N ALA A 12 -22.27 19.38 47.30
CA ALA A 12 -21.13 18.88 48.07
C ALA A 12 -20.60 17.55 47.50
N ALA A 13 -21.49 16.63 47.12
CA ALA A 13 -21.12 15.35 46.53
C ALA A 13 -20.44 15.52 45.15
N ILE A 14 -20.96 16.41 44.30
CA ILE A 14 -20.36 16.73 43.00
C ILE A 14 -18.97 17.35 43.18
N GLY A 15 -18.81 18.28 44.14
CA GLY A 15 -17.52 18.88 44.45
C GLY A 15 -16.47 17.84 44.87
N LEU A 16 -16.86 16.90 45.73
CA LEU A 16 -15.98 15.80 46.16
C LEU A 16 -15.57 14.91 44.98
N LEU A 17 -16.51 14.58 44.09
CA LEU A 17 -16.24 13.73 42.92
C LEU A 17 -15.27 14.41 41.94
N LEU A 18 -15.39 15.73 41.74
CA LEU A 18 -14.46 16.49 40.91
C LEU A 18 -13.05 16.53 41.48
N ILE A 19 -12.91 16.61 42.81
CA ILE A 19 -11.60 16.54 43.46
C ILE A 19 -10.96 15.17 43.25
N VAL A 20 -11.72 14.08 43.42
CA VAL A 20 -11.23 12.72 43.16
C VAL A 20 -10.81 12.55 41.70
N ALA A 21 -11.59 13.07 40.76
CA ALA A 21 -11.24 13.04 39.33
C ALA A 21 -9.94 13.81 39.04
N ALA A 22 -9.73 14.97 39.66
CA ALA A 22 -8.48 15.73 39.51
C ALA A 22 -7.26 14.96 40.03
N LEU A 23 -7.39 14.24 41.16
CA LEU A 23 -6.33 13.39 41.69
C LEU A 23 -5.99 12.22 40.75
N GLN A 24 -6.99 11.63 40.09
CA GLN A 24 -6.77 10.60 39.08
C GLN A 24 -6.06 11.15 37.83
N PHE A 25 -6.36 12.39 37.41
CA PHE A 25 -5.63 13.06 36.33
C PHE A 25 -4.16 13.30 36.66
N ILE A 26 -3.84 13.59 37.93
CA ILE A 26 -2.46 13.75 38.44
C ILE A 26 -1.71 12.40 38.48
N GLY A 27 -2.38 11.29 38.17
CA GLY A 27 -1.75 9.97 38.11
C GLY A 27 -1.82 9.20 39.42
N TRP A 28 -2.58 9.69 40.42
CA TRP A 28 -2.90 8.89 41.60
C TRP A 28 -3.72 7.67 41.15
N GLY A 29 -3.12 6.48 41.20
CA GLY A 29 -3.72 5.21 40.77
C GLY A 29 -3.17 4.65 39.46
N ARG A 30 -2.33 5.39 38.74
CA ARG A 30 -1.46 4.81 37.71
C ARG A 30 -0.26 4.20 38.42
N GLY A 31 -0.38 2.94 38.81
CA GLY A 31 0.71 2.21 39.46
C GLY A 31 2.00 2.39 38.69
N VAL A 32 3.05 2.87 39.35
CA VAL A 32 4.40 2.78 38.83
C VAL A 32 4.77 1.30 38.83
N SER A 33 4.55 0.64 37.70
CA SER A 33 5.17 -0.65 37.43
C SER A 33 6.66 -0.37 37.36
N GLU A 34 7.35 -0.61 38.47
CA GLU A 34 8.80 -0.65 38.52
C GLU A 34 9.23 -1.65 37.44
N ILE A 35 9.93 -1.15 36.41
CA ILE A 35 10.48 -1.98 35.35
C ILE A 35 11.63 -2.74 36.00
N GLN A 36 11.32 -3.85 36.64
CA GLN A 36 12.33 -4.78 37.13
C GLN A 36 12.97 -5.40 35.89
N ALA A 37 14.28 -5.25 35.77
CA ALA A 37 15.05 -5.93 34.74
C ALA A 37 14.81 -7.44 34.92
N GLU A 38 14.27 -8.06 33.89
CA GLU A 38 14.09 -9.51 33.85
C GLU A 38 15.45 -10.17 34.05
N PRO A 39 15.61 -11.07 35.03
CA PRO A 39 16.88 -11.71 35.28
C PRO A 39 17.26 -12.53 34.05
N PHE A 40 18.45 -12.27 33.52
CA PHE A 40 19.00 -12.98 32.38
C PHE A 40 19.03 -14.50 32.70
N ASP A 41 18.23 -15.27 31.97
CA ASP A 41 18.13 -16.71 32.12
C ASP A 41 19.21 -17.38 31.25
N GLU A 42 20.25 -17.87 31.90
CA GLU A 42 21.39 -18.56 31.27
C GLU A 42 20.95 -19.81 30.48
N ASN A 43 19.78 -20.39 30.80
CA ASN A 43 19.23 -21.53 30.07
C ASN A 43 18.70 -21.15 28.66
N GLN A 44 18.49 -19.87 28.37
CA GLN A 44 18.15 -19.41 27.01
C GLN A 44 19.36 -19.47 26.06
N ILE A 45 20.58 -19.61 26.58
CA ILE A 45 21.80 -19.71 25.77
C ILE A 45 21.92 -21.11 25.12
N GLU A 46 21.26 -22.14 25.65
CA GLU A 46 21.29 -23.50 25.08
C GLU A 46 20.64 -23.60 23.69
N GLN A 47 19.91 -22.58 23.22
CA GLN A 47 19.46 -22.50 21.82
C GLN A 47 20.60 -22.29 20.81
N LEU A 48 21.82 -21.98 21.27
CA LEU A 48 23.01 -21.82 20.44
C LEU A 48 23.89 -23.08 20.39
N VAL A 49 23.38 -24.26 20.78
CA VAL A 49 24.03 -25.53 20.45
C VAL A 49 23.90 -25.75 18.94
N THR A 50 24.81 -25.10 18.21
CA THR A 50 25.11 -25.38 16.82
C THR A 50 25.33 -26.88 16.71
N ALA A 51 24.51 -27.54 15.89
CA ALA A 51 24.59 -28.95 15.61
C ALA A 51 26.04 -29.31 15.30
N LYS A 52 26.66 -30.06 16.23
CA LYS A 52 28.04 -30.56 16.09
C LYS A 52 28.21 -31.55 14.92
N ASP A 53 27.12 -31.89 14.24
CA ASP A 53 27.07 -32.83 13.12
C ASP A 53 27.68 -32.28 11.82
N ASP A 54 27.86 -30.96 11.68
CA ASP A 54 28.41 -30.35 10.45
C ASP A 54 29.95 -30.39 10.34
N LEU A 55 30.65 -31.05 11.27
CA LEU A 55 32.11 -31.17 11.27
C LEU A 55 32.63 -32.50 10.69
N ALA A 56 31.72 -33.40 10.29
CA ALA A 56 32.13 -34.61 9.58
C ALA A 56 32.55 -34.24 8.15
N ALA A 57 33.76 -34.65 7.75
CA ALA A 57 34.17 -34.55 6.36
C ALA A 57 33.13 -35.27 5.48
N PRO A 58 32.61 -34.62 4.42
CA PRO A 58 31.64 -35.26 3.54
C PRO A 58 32.25 -36.54 2.95
N ASP A 59 31.46 -37.61 2.88
CA ASP A 59 31.86 -38.84 2.22
C ASP A 59 31.87 -38.62 0.70
N ILE A 60 33.01 -38.14 0.19
CA ILE A 60 33.20 -37.85 -1.23
C ILE A 60 33.60 -39.14 -1.92
N LYS A 61 32.72 -39.64 -2.80
CA LYS A 61 33.00 -40.81 -3.64
C LYS A 61 34.26 -40.58 -4.50
N PRO A 62 35.13 -41.59 -4.70
CA PRO A 62 36.36 -41.45 -5.49
C PRO A 62 36.10 -40.99 -6.93
N GLU A 63 34.98 -41.40 -7.52
CA GLU A 63 34.53 -40.98 -8.86
C GLU A 63 34.37 -39.46 -9.00
N VAL A 64 33.98 -38.77 -7.92
CA VAL A 64 33.83 -37.31 -7.90
C VAL A 64 35.20 -36.63 -7.91
N ILE A 65 36.18 -37.20 -7.20
CA ILE A 65 37.56 -36.71 -7.14
C ILE A 65 38.23 -36.84 -8.52
N ASP A 66 38.05 -37.98 -9.19
CA ASP A 66 38.58 -38.21 -10.53
C ASP A 66 37.99 -37.21 -11.55
N ARG A 67 36.71 -36.88 -11.44
CA ARG A 67 36.06 -35.87 -12.29
C ARG A 67 36.61 -34.46 -12.06
N ILE A 68 36.82 -34.07 -10.80
CA ILE A 68 37.36 -32.75 -10.44
C ILE A 68 38.80 -32.61 -10.94
N THR A 69 39.64 -33.64 -10.80
CA THR A 69 41.05 -33.59 -11.21
C THR A 69 41.25 -33.58 -12.71
N GLN A 70 40.34 -34.16 -13.49
CA GLN A 70 40.38 -34.16 -14.95
C GLN A 70 39.77 -32.90 -15.59
N THR A 71 39.03 -32.10 -14.82
CA THR A 71 38.40 -30.88 -15.33
C THR A 71 39.42 -29.73 -15.34
N PRO A 72 39.68 -29.07 -16.48
CA PRO A 72 40.59 -27.93 -16.51
C PRO A 72 40.06 -26.80 -15.61
N LEU A 73 40.93 -26.25 -14.75
CA LEU A 73 40.60 -25.17 -13.80
C LEU A 73 40.11 -23.90 -14.49
N PHE A 74 40.55 -23.67 -15.74
CA PHE A 74 40.16 -22.53 -16.55
C PHE A 74 39.53 -23.02 -17.84
N ARG A 75 38.35 -22.50 -18.16
CA ARG A 75 37.75 -22.64 -19.48
C ARG A 75 38.52 -21.77 -20.48
N GLU A 76 38.71 -22.26 -21.70
CA GLU A 76 39.38 -21.50 -22.77
C GLU A 76 38.65 -20.18 -23.09
N ASP A 77 37.33 -20.18 -22.93
CA ASP A 77 36.43 -19.04 -23.19
C ASP A 77 36.50 -17.93 -22.12
N ARG A 78 37.18 -18.17 -20.98
CA ARG A 78 37.24 -17.27 -19.82
C ARG A 78 35.87 -16.76 -19.34
N GLN A 79 34.80 -17.47 -19.68
CA GLN A 79 33.47 -17.10 -19.22
C GLN A 79 33.21 -17.71 -17.84
N PRO A 80 32.44 -17.02 -16.98
CA PRO A 80 32.01 -17.58 -15.71
C PRO A 80 31.34 -18.95 -15.93
N PHE A 81 31.61 -19.89 -15.03
CA PHE A 81 30.89 -21.16 -15.04
C PHE A 81 29.41 -20.90 -14.76
N VAL A 82 28.56 -21.14 -15.77
CA VAL A 82 27.12 -21.27 -15.58
C VAL A 82 26.85 -22.74 -15.39
N ALA A 83 26.43 -23.13 -14.18
CA ALA A 83 26.03 -24.50 -13.93
C ALA A 83 24.92 -24.86 -14.94
N PRO A 84 25.05 -25.98 -15.69
CA PRO A 84 23.93 -26.47 -16.47
C PRO A 84 22.78 -26.66 -15.49
N LEU A 85 21.62 -26.07 -15.79
CA LEU A 85 20.40 -26.37 -15.06
C LEU A 85 20.24 -27.87 -15.14
N VAL A 86 20.45 -28.55 -14.00
CA VAL A 86 20.07 -29.95 -13.86
C VAL A 86 18.56 -29.93 -13.94
N VAL A 87 18.04 -30.06 -15.15
CA VAL A 87 16.68 -30.50 -15.36
C VAL A 87 16.73 -31.96 -14.95
N GLU A 88 16.54 -32.20 -13.65
CA GLU A 88 16.00 -33.49 -13.24
C GLU A 88 14.75 -33.67 -14.11
N GLU A 89 14.79 -34.61 -15.04
CA GLU A 89 13.57 -35.16 -15.60
C GLU A 89 12.85 -35.81 -14.42
N GLN A 90 12.10 -34.99 -13.69
CA GLN A 90 11.11 -35.42 -12.72
C GLN A 90 10.02 -36.12 -13.53
N THR A 91 10.24 -37.39 -13.84
CA THR A 91 9.15 -38.33 -14.07
C THR A 91 8.40 -38.47 -12.75
N GLY A 92 7.49 -37.52 -12.51
CA GLY A 92 6.71 -37.44 -11.29
C GLY A 92 6.30 -36.01 -11.02
N GLN A 93 5.10 -35.66 -11.49
CA GLN A 93 4.37 -34.41 -11.22
C GLN A 93 5.20 -33.15 -11.47
N GLY A 94 4.99 -32.55 -12.66
CA GLY A 94 5.46 -31.20 -12.93
C GLY A 94 5.12 -30.27 -11.76
N PRO A 95 5.96 -29.26 -11.48
CA PRO A 95 5.80 -28.39 -10.32
C PRO A 95 4.34 -27.97 -10.29
N GLU A 96 3.64 -28.25 -9.19
CA GLU A 96 2.34 -27.66 -8.97
C GLU A 96 2.58 -26.17 -9.11
N VAL A 97 2.10 -25.61 -10.23
CA VAL A 97 2.21 -24.18 -10.49
C VAL A 97 1.33 -23.57 -9.42
N ILE A 98 1.97 -23.15 -8.32
CA ILE A 98 1.30 -22.45 -7.24
C ILE A 98 0.80 -21.17 -7.89
N GLU A 99 -0.49 -21.14 -8.21
CA GLU A 99 -1.13 -20.02 -8.87
C GLU A 99 -1.19 -18.86 -7.87
N ILE A 100 -0.26 -17.93 -7.98
CA ILE A 100 -0.22 -16.75 -7.12
C ILE A 100 -1.38 -15.85 -7.52
N LYS A 101 -2.34 -15.72 -6.62
CA LYS A 101 -3.49 -14.83 -6.82
C LYS A 101 -3.00 -13.37 -6.89
N PRO A 102 -3.58 -12.54 -7.79
CA PRO A 102 -3.23 -11.12 -7.86
C PRO A 102 -3.57 -10.41 -6.55
N LEU A 103 -2.69 -9.50 -6.12
CA LEU A 103 -2.85 -8.72 -4.89
C LEU A 103 -4.14 -7.89 -4.95
N LYS A 104 -5.03 -8.08 -3.97
CA LYS A 104 -6.23 -7.26 -3.78
C LYS A 104 -6.22 -6.68 -2.38
N ALA A 105 -5.39 -5.67 -2.19
CA ALA A 105 -5.26 -4.94 -0.95
C ALA A 105 -5.35 -3.43 -1.22
N GLN A 106 -5.72 -2.67 -0.19
CA GLN A 106 -5.84 -1.22 -0.24
C GLN A 106 -5.05 -0.59 0.90
N VAL A 107 -4.16 0.34 0.58
CA VAL A 107 -3.34 1.03 1.58
C VAL A 107 -4.16 2.15 2.21
N THR A 108 -4.44 2.02 3.51
CA THR A 108 -5.27 2.96 4.27
C THR A 108 -4.46 3.97 5.07
N SER A 109 -3.29 3.57 5.59
CA SER A 109 -2.39 4.45 6.33
C SER A 109 -0.95 4.00 6.21
N ILE A 110 -0.04 4.97 6.31
CA ILE A 110 1.41 4.74 6.34
C ILE A 110 1.96 5.53 7.53
N ILE A 111 2.67 4.83 8.43
CA ILE A 111 3.25 5.41 9.64
C ILE A 111 4.76 5.23 9.57
N ILE A 112 5.50 6.33 9.52
CA ILE A 112 6.97 6.33 9.48
C ILE A 112 7.47 7.04 10.74
N THR A 113 8.16 6.29 11.61
CA THR A 113 8.70 6.78 12.88
C THR A 113 10.20 6.47 12.94
N GLY A 114 11.03 7.50 12.74
CA GLY A 114 12.49 7.33 12.72
C GLY A 114 12.95 6.34 11.64
N ASN A 115 13.48 5.20 12.07
CA ASN A 115 13.93 4.11 11.20
C ASN A 115 12.91 2.97 11.02
N SER A 116 11.70 3.10 11.58
CA SER A 116 10.65 2.09 11.48
C SER A 116 9.50 2.59 10.61
N SER A 117 9.14 1.80 9.59
CA SER A 117 8.02 2.05 8.69
C SER A 117 6.95 0.97 8.86
N TYR A 118 5.69 1.39 8.96
CA TYR A 118 4.53 0.52 9.06
C TYR A 118 3.47 0.92 8.03
N VAL A 119 2.79 -0.06 7.46
CA VAL A 119 1.66 0.13 6.56
C VAL A 119 0.42 -0.50 7.18
N MET A 120 -0.69 0.22 7.16
CA MET A 120 -2.01 -0.34 7.42
C MET A 120 -2.70 -0.60 6.09
N ILE A 121 -2.99 -1.87 5.84
CA ILE A 121 -3.72 -2.31 4.65
C ILE A 121 -5.10 -2.83 5.03
N GLN A 122 -6.03 -2.72 4.09
CA GLN A 122 -7.30 -3.42 4.12
C GLN A 122 -7.27 -4.48 3.02
N ASP A 123 -7.34 -5.75 3.40
CA ASP A 123 -7.46 -6.83 2.43
C ASP A 123 -8.90 -6.82 1.86
N GLN A 124 -9.04 -6.80 0.54
CA GLN A 124 -10.36 -6.76 -0.10
C GLN A 124 -11.03 -8.13 -0.15
N LEU A 125 -10.31 -9.23 0.12
CA LEU A 125 -10.89 -10.57 0.20
C LEU A 125 -11.54 -10.81 1.57
N THR A 126 -10.78 -10.58 2.65
CA THR A 126 -11.26 -10.79 4.03
C THR A 126 -11.95 -9.56 4.62
N ASN A 127 -11.74 -8.38 4.03
CA ASN A 127 -12.20 -7.09 4.56
C ASN A 127 -11.62 -6.75 5.94
N GLU A 128 -10.53 -7.41 6.33
CA GLU A 128 -9.82 -7.18 7.56
C GLU A 128 -8.76 -6.09 7.39
N ARG A 129 -8.41 -5.42 8.50
CA ARG A 129 -7.33 -4.43 8.53
C ARG A 129 -6.10 -5.04 9.17
N LEU A 130 -4.99 -4.96 8.47
CA LEU A 130 -3.73 -5.53 8.89
C LEU A 130 -2.67 -4.44 8.97
N THR A 131 -1.78 -4.53 9.96
CA THR A 131 -0.63 -3.64 10.09
C THR A 131 0.63 -4.44 9.84
N LEU A 132 1.36 -4.09 8.79
CA LEU A 132 2.55 -4.81 8.33
C LEU A 132 3.78 -3.90 8.38
N LYS A 133 4.94 -4.51 8.57
CA LYS A 133 6.26 -3.88 8.44
C LYS A 133 6.90 -4.33 7.13
N GLU A 134 7.89 -3.57 6.64
CA GLU A 134 8.81 -4.05 5.59
C GLU A 134 9.34 -5.45 5.91
N GLY A 135 9.32 -6.33 4.92
CA GLY A 135 9.69 -7.73 5.00
C GLY A 135 8.61 -8.68 5.52
N MET A 136 7.45 -8.19 5.98
CA MET A 136 6.37 -9.07 6.43
C MET A 136 5.50 -9.56 5.27
N PRO A 137 5.08 -10.84 5.28
CA PRO A 137 4.05 -11.34 4.39
C PRO A 137 2.68 -10.76 4.77
N LEU A 138 1.75 -10.74 3.81
CA LEU A 138 0.33 -10.58 4.11
C LEU A 138 -0.18 -11.81 4.87
N ASP A 139 -1.25 -11.65 5.65
CA ASP A 139 -1.94 -12.80 6.22
C ASP A 139 -3.00 -13.33 5.25
N GLY A 140 -3.46 -14.56 5.48
CA GLY A 140 -4.58 -15.18 4.76
C GLY A 140 -4.21 -15.70 3.36
N GLU A 141 -5.18 -15.69 2.44
CA GLU A 141 -5.04 -16.28 1.10
C GLU A 141 -4.03 -15.53 0.20
N GLN A 142 -3.66 -14.30 0.57
CA GLN A 142 -2.68 -13.48 -0.14
C GLN A 142 -1.30 -13.52 0.52
N GLY A 143 -1.03 -14.45 1.45
CA GLY A 143 0.22 -14.47 2.20
C GLY A 143 1.50 -14.81 1.41
N MET A 144 1.37 -15.08 0.12
CA MET A 144 2.50 -15.15 -0.81
C MET A 144 3.05 -13.76 -1.19
N TRP A 145 2.32 -12.69 -0.88
CA TRP A 145 2.76 -11.31 -1.08
C TRP A 145 3.48 -10.81 0.16
N MET A 146 4.65 -10.21 -0.03
CA MET A 146 5.45 -9.58 1.03
C MET A 146 5.60 -8.09 0.79
N VAL A 147 5.68 -7.32 1.86
CA VAL A 147 6.00 -5.89 1.81
C VAL A 147 7.49 -5.73 1.51
N ASP A 148 7.85 -5.22 0.34
CA ASP A 148 9.25 -4.94 -0.02
C ASP A 148 9.70 -3.60 0.58
N ARG A 149 8.95 -2.53 0.27
CA ARG A 149 9.34 -1.16 0.63
C ARG A 149 8.14 -0.28 0.95
N ILE A 150 8.25 0.53 2.01
CA ILE A 150 7.23 1.49 2.43
C ILE A 150 7.76 2.91 2.22
N ASP A 151 7.21 3.63 1.23
CA ASP A 151 7.46 5.05 1.01
C ASP A 151 6.32 5.91 1.60
N LYS A 152 6.48 7.25 1.62
CA LYS A 152 5.53 8.18 2.25
C LYS A 152 4.09 8.14 1.71
N ARG A 153 3.90 7.68 0.46
CA ARG A 153 2.61 7.69 -0.24
C ARG A 153 2.32 6.42 -1.04
N LYS A 154 3.24 5.45 -1.02
CA LYS A 154 3.13 4.21 -1.78
C LYS A 154 3.84 3.08 -1.06
N VAL A 155 3.39 1.86 -1.31
CA VAL A 155 3.99 0.65 -0.76
C VAL A 155 4.15 -0.35 -1.90
N THR A 156 5.35 -0.94 -2.00
CA THR A 156 5.67 -1.95 -3.01
C THR A 156 5.56 -3.33 -2.39
N PHE A 157 4.82 -4.20 -3.06
CA PHE A 157 4.65 -5.60 -2.69
C PHE A 157 5.34 -6.50 -3.71
N VAL A 158 5.93 -7.59 -3.24
CA VAL A 158 6.64 -8.59 -4.04
C VAL A 158 6.09 -9.97 -3.72
N ALA A 159 5.90 -10.79 -4.75
CA ALA A 159 5.61 -12.21 -4.62
C ALA A 159 6.57 -12.99 -5.53
N GLU A 160 6.92 -14.21 -5.13
CA GLU A 160 7.89 -15.03 -5.86
C GLU A 160 7.37 -15.38 -7.27
N GLY A 161 8.02 -14.90 -8.32
CA GLY A 161 7.58 -15.17 -9.71
C GLY A 161 6.44 -14.27 -10.22
N GLN A 162 6.13 -13.17 -9.53
CA GLN A 162 5.26 -12.09 -10.03
C GLN A 162 6.01 -10.75 -10.11
N GLU A 163 5.52 -9.85 -10.96
CA GLU A 163 6.05 -8.48 -11.00
C GLU A 163 5.70 -7.73 -9.70
N PRO A 164 6.59 -6.82 -9.23
CA PRO A 164 6.30 -5.98 -8.06
C PRO A 164 5.04 -5.14 -8.27
N VAL A 165 4.15 -5.13 -7.29
CA VAL A 165 2.91 -4.35 -7.33
C VAL A 165 3.04 -3.13 -6.42
N GLU A 166 2.93 -1.94 -7.00
CA GLU A 166 2.90 -0.69 -6.25
C GLU A 166 1.46 -0.29 -5.92
N LEU A 167 1.17 -0.10 -4.63
CA LEU A 167 -0.11 0.41 -4.14
C LEU A 167 0.06 1.80 -3.54
N GLU A 168 -0.76 2.75 -3.98
CA GLU A 168 -0.76 4.12 -3.46
C GLU A 168 -1.66 4.26 -2.22
N LEU A 169 -1.28 5.18 -1.32
CA LEU A 169 -2.09 5.55 -0.16
C LEU A 169 -3.37 6.26 -0.62
N GLU A 170 -4.52 5.69 -0.25
CA GLU A 170 -5.80 6.34 -0.47
C GLU A 170 -5.94 7.56 0.45
N VAL A 171 -5.97 8.76 -0.14
CA VAL A 171 -6.23 9.99 0.59
C VAL A 171 -7.63 10.48 0.27
N PHE A 172 -8.51 10.47 1.28
CA PHE A 172 -9.83 11.05 1.12
C PHE A 172 -9.71 12.59 1.09
N SER A 173 -9.83 13.18 -0.10
CA SER A 173 -9.63 14.62 -0.31
C SER A 173 -10.87 15.49 -0.03
N GLY A 174 -11.83 15.00 0.77
CA GLY A 174 -12.97 15.79 1.25
C GLY A 174 -14.05 16.13 0.21
N ALA A 175 -13.81 15.91 -1.08
CA ALA A 175 -14.86 15.99 -2.08
C ALA A 175 -15.67 14.69 -2.03
N LEU A 176 -16.82 14.74 -1.36
CA LEU A 176 -17.83 13.68 -1.35
C LEU A 176 -18.50 13.58 -2.73
N ASN A 177 -17.71 13.30 -3.76
CA ASN A 177 -18.19 13.04 -5.10
C ASN A 177 -18.61 11.57 -5.14
N LYS A 178 -19.92 11.33 -5.13
CA LYS A 178 -20.49 10.05 -5.58
C LYS A 178 -19.92 9.77 -6.98
N ASN A 179 -18.92 8.91 -7.07
CA ASN A 179 -18.53 8.11 -8.25
C ASN A 179 -17.15 7.48 -8.01
N THR A 180 -17.07 6.48 -7.14
CA THR A 180 -15.97 5.50 -7.16
C THR A 180 -16.51 4.16 -7.66
N ALA A 181 -16.83 4.17 -8.95
CA ALA A 181 -16.81 2.98 -9.79
C ALA A 181 -16.08 3.38 -11.07
N ASN A 182 -14.74 3.44 -11.01
CA ASN A 182 -13.93 3.41 -12.21
C ASN A 182 -12.61 2.70 -11.92
N GLN A 183 -12.77 1.39 -11.77
CA GLN A 183 -12.06 0.38 -12.54
C GLN A 183 -10.86 0.88 -13.34
N ASN A 184 -9.69 0.39 -12.94
CA ASN A 184 -8.54 0.14 -13.81
C ASN A 184 -9.01 -0.31 -15.20
N ARG A 185 -8.60 0.43 -16.24
CA ARG A 185 -8.58 -0.11 -17.59
C ARG A 185 -7.27 0.29 -18.27
N PRO A 186 -6.38 -0.68 -18.58
CA PRO A 186 -5.19 -0.40 -19.35
C PRO A 186 -5.57 0.04 -20.77
N GLN A 187 -4.87 1.06 -21.27
CA GLN A 187 -4.91 1.49 -22.68
C GLN A 187 -4.56 0.30 -23.58
N ASN A 188 -5.51 -0.09 -24.43
CA ASN A 188 -5.20 -0.92 -25.57
C ASN A 188 -5.64 -0.22 -26.85
N ASN A 189 -4.63 0.18 -27.62
CA ASN A 189 -4.73 0.64 -29.00
C ASN A 189 -5.43 -0.43 -29.85
N ARG A 190 -6.66 -0.18 -30.32
CA ARG A 190 -7.19 -0.84 -31.52
C ARG A 190 -8.06 0.11 -32.34
N ASN A 191 -7.52 0.44 -33.51
CA ASN A 191 -8.25 0.82 -34.71
C ASN A 191 -9.43 -0.14 -34.97
N ASN A 192 -10.64 0.40 -35.08
CA ASN A 192 -11.58 0.19 -36.20
C ASN A 192 -12.85 1.01 -35.89
N LYS A 193 -13.11 2.08 -36.63
CA LYS A 193 -13.96 2.09 -37.84
C LYS A 193 -15.39 1.63 -37.53
N ASN A 194 -16.27 2.60 -37.32
CA ASN A 194 -17.54 2.73 -38.03
C ASN A 194 -18.19 4.09 -37.70
N ASN A 195 -18.27 4.92 -38.73
CA ASN A 195 -19.11 6.12 -38.79
C ASN A 195 -20.55 5.68 -39.21
N PRO A 196 -21.60 6.49 -38.96
CA PRO A 196 -22.01 7.39 -40.04
C PRO A 196 -22.55 8.79 -39.62
N THR A 197 -22.06 9.78 -40.38
CA THR A 197 -22.79 10.91 -41.01
C THR A 197 -23.28 12.09 -40.17
N ALA A 198 -22.54 13.20 -40.23
CA ALA A 198 -23.05 14.53 -40.63
C ALA A 198 -21.87 15.46 -41.02
N ASP A 199 -22.02 16.15 -42.15
CA ASP A 199 -21.05 17.00 -42.85
C ASP A 199 -20.36 18.08 -42.00
N ASN A 200 -19.04 18.22 -42.14
CA ASN A 200 -18.37 19.34 -42.84
C ASN A 200 -16.84 19.38 -42.53
N ASP A 201 -16.04 19.21 -43.59
CA ASP A 201 -14.63 19.58 -43.78
C ASP A 201 -13.62 19.41 -42.63
N GLU A 202 -13.00 18.22 -42.59
CA GLU A 202 -11.70 18.00 -41.97
C GLU A 202 -10.58 18.61 -42.83
N THR A 203 -10.34 19.91 -42.67
CA THR A 203 -8.97 20.42 -42.81
C THR A 203 -8.25 20.03 -41.51
N THR A 204 -7.09 19.38 -41.61
CA THR A 204 -6.20 19.11 -40.48
C THR A 204 -5.69 20.45 -39.94
N LEU A 205 -6.51 21.09 -39.09
CA LEU A 205 -6.21 22.40 -38.54
C LEU A 205 -5.07 22.27 -37.54
N THR A 206 -4.06 23.09 -37.71
CA THR A 206 -2.92 23.16 -36.79
C THR A 206 -3.41 23.50 -35.37
N PRO A 207 -2.65 23.14 -34.31
CA PRO A 207 -3.02 23.46 -32.93
C PRO A 207 -3.34 24.95 -32.69
N GLU A 208 -2.81 25.83 -33.53
CA GLU A 208 -3.04 27.27 -33.49
C GLU A 208 -4.43 27.67 -34.03
N GLN A 209 -4.88 27.05 -35.11
CA GLN A 209 -6.21 27.28 -35.68
C GLN A 209 -7.34 26.77 -34.77
N LEU A 210 -7.10 25.68 -34.03
CA LEU A 210 -8.03 25.21 -32.99
C LEU A 210 -8.16 26.21 -31.83
N ARG A 211 -7.07 26.87 -31.45
CA ARG A 211 -7.09 27.92 -30.40
C ARG A 211 -7.88 29.15 -30.87
N GLN A 212 -7.76 29.52 -32.14
CA GLN A 212 -8.51 30.64 -32.71
C GLN A 212 -10.02 30.37 -32.74
N LYS A 213 -10.45 29.18 -33.20
CA LYS A 213 -11.87 28.79 -33.17
C LYS A 213 -12.44 28.77 -31.76
N LYS A 214 -11.70 28.22 -30.78
CA LYS A 214 -12.10 28.25 -29.36
C LYS A 214 -12.18 29.68 -28.80
N ALA A 215 -11.27 30.57 -29.20
CA ALA A 215 -11.29 31.96 -28.76
C ALA A 215 -12.50 32.72 -29.30
N GLU A 216 -12.92 32.47 -30.54
CA GLU A 216 -14.12 33.06 -31.14
C GLU A 216 -15.41 32.56 -30.46
N GLU A 217 -15.48 31.26 -30.15
CA GLU A 217 -16.61 30.68 -29.43
C GLU A 217 -16.76 31.28 -28.02
N ILE A 218 -15.66 31.47 -27.30
CA ILE A 218 -15.65 32.11 -25.98
C ILE A 218 -16.12 33.57 -26.09
N ARG A 219 -15.67 34.32 -27.11
CA ARG A 219 -16.11 35.71 -27.34
C ARG A 219 -17.61 35.79 -27.59
N ARG A 220 -18.17 34.87 -28.39
CA ARG A 220 -19.61 34.79 -28.65
C ARG A 220 -20.40 34.52 -27.38
N LYS A 221 -19.94 33.57 -26.56
CA LYS A 221 -20.59 33.19 -25.29
C LYS A 221 -20.55 34.30 -24.24
N ILE A 222 -19.46 35.07 -24.17
CA ILE A 222 -19.35 36.22 -23.28
C ILE A 222 -20.25 37.37 -23.72
N ALA A 223 -20.36 37.61 -25.04
CA ALA A 223 -21.24 38.65 -25.58
C ALA A 223 -22.72 38.36 -25.25
N GLU A 224 -23.14 37.11 -25.42
CA GLU A 224 -24.49 36.66 -25.10
C GLU A 224 -24.79 36.79 -23.60
N ARG A 225 -23.88 36.34 -22.74
CA ARG A 225 -24.05 36.44 -21.29
C ARG A 225 -24.03 37.89 -20.78
N ARG A 226 -23.27 38.78 -21.41
CA ARG A 226 -23.29 40.23 -21.11
C ARG A 226 -24.59 40.89 -21.57
N ALA A 227 -25.16 40.46 -22.70
CA ALA A 227 -26.46 40.94 -23.14
C ALA A 227 -27.57 40.50 -22.18
N GLU A 228 -27.54 39.25 -21.73
CA GLU A 228 -28.47 38.73 -20.72
C GLU A 228 -28.33 39.47 -19.38
N MET A 229 -27.11 39.75 -18.92
CA MET A 229 -26.89 40.57 -17.72
C MET A 229 -27.43 42.00 -17.88
N ARG A 230 -27.29 42.62 -19.05
CA ARG A 230 -27.89 43.95 -19.30
C ARG A 230 -29.42 43.90 -19.30
N ALA A 231 -30.01 42.86 -19.91
CA ALA A 231 -31.46 42.71 -19.94
C ALA A 231 -32.04 42.53 -18.52
N LYS A 232 -31.38 41.72 -17.67
CA LYS A 232 -31.77 41.53 -16.27
C LYS A 232 -31.57 42.79 -15.43
N ALA A 233 -30.50 43.56 -15.67
CA ALA A 233 -30.26 44.82 -14.97
C ALA A 233 -31.29 45.91 -15.32
N ALA A 234 -31.78 45.95 -16.56
CA ALA A 234 -32.85 46.88 -16.96
C ALA A 234 -34.20 46.52 -16.32
N GLN A 235 -34.54 45.22 -16.26
CA GLN A 235 -35.78 44.75 -15.62
C GLN A 235 -35.81 44.94 -14.10
N GLY A 236 -34.65 44.97 -13.44
CA GLY A 236 -34.54 45.20 -12.00
C GLY A 236 -34.63 46.67 -11.57
N ASN A 237 -34.70 47.62 -12.51
CA ASN A 237 -34.72 49.06 -12.24
C ASN A 237 -36.09 49.73 -12.51
N GLU A 238 -37.11 48.93 -12.83
CA GLU A 238 -38.50 49.37 -13.07
C GLU A 238 -39.48 48.92 -11.94
N GLN A 239 -38.96 48.64 -10.74
CA GLN A 239 -39.76 48.44 -9.51
C GLN A 239 -39.45 49.50 -8.47
#